data_AF-A0A6G3Z3A3-F1
#
_entry.id   AF-A0A6G3Z3A3-F1
#
_cell.length_a   1.000
_cell.length_b   1.000
_cell.length_c   1.000
_cell.angle_alpha   90.00
_cell.angle_beta   90.00
_cell.angle_gamma   90.00
#
_symmetry.space_group_name_H-M   'P 1'
#
loop_
_entity.id
_entity.type
_entity.pdbx_description
1 polymer ?
#
loop_
_entity_poly.entity_id
_entity_poly.type
_entity_poly.pdbx_seq_one_letter_code
_entity_poly.pdbx_strand_id
1 'polypeptide(L)'
;MKRAAPALDHRPPMILFGAIAFLLILALSGALVHLITEAWWFEAVEYPTVFWTRIRWQLIIWGVTLLLYGVFLYGNYRLALRLTREAPWRLLESRHLAPLSGYLPHYIAIVFTLLLSFNAAMSSAAAWDGILKFLSPTAFDRLDPLFQKDISFYVFRLPIYQGLQQAVAELLVWALVIAIGVYALKGEIRPERGWKYFLTGEVKTHLCILLAALALTVAVGFYLGRYDLLFSPDGVVFGAGYTDVHARLHAYWTMAGVTVAVAVLFILALWRSGFMWPTVGIGLYIVVLLLVSGVYPWFQQRFLVEPNELTQEKPYIEHNIAFTREAYALDQVQSEPFPAEEALTREVLDNNDSTIDNIRLWDYRPLLSTYGQLQEIRLYYRFQDVDVDRYVLDGDYRQVMLSARELDYSEAPSEAQTWVNQRLKFTHGYGIVMSPVNQVTPDGLPELMIKNVPPVSTVDLEIGEPRIYYGEATDPYIFTGTTTDEFDYPEGDTNALYRYQGQGGVPLKSWLRRLAYAYDMRSLKVLISNYITDESRVHYHRNVLDRARQIAPFLTYDSDPYIAVVDGRLQWIMDAYTASDRYPYSQPLNRSSGIDSLLNTAALRNL
;
A
#
# COMPACT_ATOMS: atom_id res chain seq x y z
N MET A 1 23.89 -50.23 -49.50
CA MET A 1 23.68 -50.07 -48.04
C MET A 1 24.32 -48.77 -47.56
N LYS A 2 23.52 -47.73 -47.33
CA LYS A 2 23.78 -46.63 -46.38
C LYS A 2 22.41 -46.24 -45.84
N ARG A 3 22.11 -46.64 -44.60
CA ARG A 3 20.82 -46.39 -43.94
C ARG A 3 20.62 -44.88 -43.80
N ALA A 4 19.50 -44.38 -44.32
CA ALA A 4 19.03 -43.03 -44.05
C ALA A 4 18.75 -42.91 -42.55
N ALA A 5 19.34 -41.89 -41.91
CA ALA A 5 19.00 -41.55 -40.54
C ALA A 5 17.55 -41.04 -40.48
N PRO A 6 16.75 -41.43 -39.49
CA PRO A 6 15.36 -40.98 -39.39
C PRO A 6 15.33 -39.48 -39.06
N ALA A 7 14.49 -38.75 -39.77
CA ALA A 7 14.13 -37.38 -39.43
C ALA A 7 13.49 -37.38 -38.04
N LEU A 8 14.11 -36.69 -37.07
CA LEU A 8 13.52 -36.47 -35.75
C LEU A 8 12.30 -35.56 -35.94
N ASP A 9 11.10 -36.12 -35.70
CA ASP A 9 9.84 -35.41 -35.68
C ASP A 9 9.86 -34.40 -34.52
N HIS A 10 10.18 -33.13 -34.82
CA HIS A 10 10.28 -32.03 -33.85
C HIS A 10 8.90 -31.50 -33.46
N ARG A 11 7.97 -32.37 -33.05
CA ARG A 11 6.82 -31.92 -32.26
C ARG A 11 7.36 -31.53 -30.88
N PRO A 12 7.10 -30.32 -30.35
CA PRO A 12 7.37 -30.07 -28.94
C PRO A 12 6.64 -31.16 -28.15
N PRO A 13 7.34 -31.95 -27.31
CA PRO A 13 6.74 -33.14 -26.73
C PRO A 13 5.55 -32.66 -25.90
N MET A 14 4.37 -33.20 -26.18
CA MET A 14 3.13 -32.94 -25.44
C MET A 14 3.34 -33.09 -23.92
N ILE A 15 4.31 -33.92 -23.54
CA ILE A 15 4.84 -34.14 -22.19
C ILE A 15 5.45 -32.87 -21.58
N LEU A 16 6.22 -32.08 -22.34
CA LEU A 16 6.80 -30.81 -21.88
C LEU A 16 5.71 -29.76 -21.64
N PHE A 17 4.72 -29.67 -22.54
CA PHE A 17 3.58 -28.77 -22.35
C PHE A 17 2.74 -29.18 -21.13
N GLY A 18 2.49 -30.48 -20.96
CA GLY A 18 1.82 -31.03 -19.79
C GLY A 18 2.59 -30.78 -18.50
N ALA A 19 3.92 -30.95 -18.51
CA ALA A 19 4.77 -30.67 -17.36
C ALA A 19 4.79 -29.18 -16.99
N ILE A 20 4.88 -28.28 -17.98
CA ILE A 20 4.82 -26.82 -17.76
C ILE A 20 3.46 -26.41 -17.21
N ALA A 21 2.36 -26.91 -17.81
CA ALA A 21 1.01 -26.64 -17.32
C ALA A 21 0.81 -27.15 -15.89
N PHE A 22 1.31 -28.35 -15.58
CA PHE A 22 1.29 -28.91 -14.22
C PHE A 22 2.08 -28.05 -13.23
N LEU A 23 3.30 -27.62 -13.60
CA LEU A 23 4.12 -26.73 -12.76
C LEU A 23 3.47 -25.37 -12.54
N LEU A 24 2.82 -24.80 -13.56
CA LEU A 24 2.06 -23.55 -13.45
C LEU A 24 0.85 -23.71 -12.52
N ILE A 25 0.08 -24.79 -12.68
CA ILE A 25 -1.05 -25.10 -11.78
C ILE A 25 -0.54 -25.26 -10.35
N LEU A 26 0.57 -25.97 -10.16
CA LEU A 26 1.17 -26.16 -8.84
C LEU A 26 1.62 -24.81 -8.24
N ALA A 27 2.28 -23.96 -9.03
CA ALA A 27 2.72 -22.63 -8.60
C ALA A 27 1.56 -21.70 -8.26
N LEU A 28 0.45 -21.78 -9.01
CA LEU A 28 -0.75 -20.96 -8.80
C LEU A 28 -1.68 -21.53 -7.73
N SER A 29 -1.57 -22.83 -7.40
CA SER A 29 -2.46 -23.47 -6.43
C SER A 29 -2.40 -22.80 -5.06
N GLY A 30 -1.21 -22.36 -4.61
CA GLY A 30 -1.10 -21.65 -3.34
C GLY A 30 -1.76 -20.29 -3.32
N ALA A 31 -1.65 -19.50 -4.40
CA ALA A 31 -2.35 -18.23 -4.50
C ALA A 31 -3.88 -18.42 -4.53
N LEU A 32 -4.37 -19.44 -5.23
CA LEU A 32 -5.80 -19.76 -5.28
C LEU A 32 -6.33 -20.23 -3.93
N VAL A 33 -5.60 -21.11 -3.24
CA VAL A 33 -5.98 -21.58 -1.91
C VAL A 33 -6.01 -20.42 -0.92
N HIS A 34 -4.98 -19.57 -0.93
CA HIS A 34 -4.91 -18.37 -0.09
C HIS A 34 -6.08 -17.40 -0.37
N LEU A 35 -6.42 -17.18 -1.64
CA LEU A 35 -7.57 -16.35 -2.02
C LEU A 35 -8.89 -16.91 -1.46
N ILE A 36 -9.05 -18.23 -1.47
CA ILE A 36 -10.26 -18.90 -0.95
C ILE A 36 -10.31 -18.83 0.57
N THR A 37 -9.18 -19.05 1.28
CA THR A 37 -9.14 -18.95 2.74
C THR A 37 -9.43 -17.52 3.18
N GLU A 38 -8.86 -16.51 2.51
CA GLU A 38 -9.18 -15.10 2.73
C GLU A 38 -10.65 -14.80 2.43
N ALA A 39 -11.24 -15.32 1.35
CA ALA A 39 -12.66 -15.11 1.06
C ALA A 39 -13.57 -15.61 2.19
N TRP A 40 -13.28 -16.78 2.77
CA TRP A 40 -14.01 -17.29 3.92
C TRP A 40 -13.79 -16.47 5.19
N TRP A 41 -12.62 -15.85 5.34
CA TRP A 41 -12.37 -14.94 6.45
C TRP A 41 -13.16 -13.65 6.32
N PHE A 42 -13.21 -13.04 5.13
CA PHE A 42 -14.04 -11.87 4.88
C PHE A 42 -15.53 -12.15 5.07
N GLU A 43 -15.99 -13.36 4.74
CA GLU A 43 -17.35 -13.83 5.05
C GLU A 43 -17.57 -13.92 6.57
N ALA A 44 -16.59 -14.45 7.32
CA ALA A 44 -16.68 -14.61 8.77
C ALA A 44 -16.63 -13.28 9.55
N VAL A 45 -16.08 -12.21 8.97
CA VAL A 45 -16.06 -10.86 9.57
C VAL A 45 -17.15 -9.93 9.01
N GLU A 46 -18.08 -10.47 8.21
CA GLU A 46 -19.22 -9.72 7.64
C GLU A 46 -18.85 -8.63 6.61
N TYR A 47 -17.65 -8.70 6.02
CA TYR A 47 -17.20 -7.80 4.94
C TYR A 47 -16.93 -8.49 3.58
N PRO A 48 -17.72 -9.49 3.12
CA PRO A 48 -17.46 -10.17 1.84
C PRO A 48 -17.55 -9.22 0.63
N THR A 49 -18.35 -8.16 0.74
CA THR A 49 -18.52 -7.15 -0.32
C THR A 49 -17.23 -6.40 -0.60
N VAL A 50 -16.44 -6.08 0.43
CA VAL A 50 -15.16 -5.36 0.29
C VAL A 50 -14.16 -6.25 -0.45
N PHE A 51 -14.04 -7.52 -0.04
CA PHE A 51 -13.17 -8.49 -0.69
C PHE A 51 -13.52 -8.68 -2.17
N TRP A 52 -14.78 -8.99 -2.48
CA TRP A 52 -15.18 -9.24 -3.86
C TRP A 52 -15.11 -7.99 -4.73
N THR A 53 -15.35 -6.80 -4.17
CA THR A 53 -15.16 -5.54 -4.90
C THR A 53 -13.69 -5.33 -5.25
N ARG A 54 -12.79 -5.48 -4.28
CA ARG A 54 -11.34 -5.40 -4.48
C ARG A 54 -10.87 -6.40 -5.54
N ILE A 55 -11.18 -7.69 -5.36
CA ILE A 55 -10.75 -8.75 -6.27
C ILE A 55 -11.36 -8.57 -7.68
N ARG A 56 -12.64 -8.20 -7.79
CA ARG A 56 -13.29 -7.99 -9.09
C ARG A 56 -12.58 -6.88 -9.88
N TRP A 57 -12.31 -5.74 -9.25
CA TRP A 57 -11.64 -4.63 -9.92
C TRP A 57 -10.18 -4.96 -10.25
N GLN A 58 -9.45 -5.59 -9.33
CA GLN A 58 -8.09 -6.08 -9.60
C GLN A 58 -8.06 -7.02 -10.81
N LEU A 59 -8.98 -8.00 -10.89
CA LEU A 59 -9.07 -8.93 -12.02
C LEU A 59 -9.49 -8.27 -13.33
N ILE A 60 -10.43 -7.31 -13.30
CA ILE A 60 -10.84 -6.54 -14.49
C ILE A 60 -9.65 -5.75 -15.03
N ILE A 61 -8.96 -4.99 -14.17
CA ILE A 61 -7.81 -4.16 -14.58
C ILE A 61 -6.68 -5.05 -15.08
N TRP A 62 -6.34 -6.11 -14.33
CA TRP A 62 -5.33 -7.09 -14.73
C TRP A 62 -5.67 -7.70 -16.10
N GLY A 63 -6.89 -8.17 -16.30
CA GLY A 63 -7.33 -8.82 -17.54
C GLY A 63 -7.32 -7.86 -18.73
N VAL A 64 -7.80 -6.63 -18.55
CA VAL A 64 -7.79 -5.58 -19.59
C VAL A 64 -6.36 -5.22 -19.96
N THR A 65 -5.49 -4.94 -18.97
CA THR A 65 -4.09 -4.60 -19.24
C THR A 65 -3.35 -5.75 -19.91
N LEU A 66 -3.51 -6.99 -19.42
CA LEU A 66 -2.89 -8.18 -20.00
C LEU A 66 -3.29 -8.35 -21.47
N LEU A 67 -4.58 -8.20 -21.78
CA LEU A 67 -5.09 -8.32 -23.13
C LEU A 67 -4.54 -7.20 -24.03
N LEU A 68 -4.61 -5.95 -23.59
CA LEU A 68 -4.15 -4.80 -24.38
C LEU A 68 -2.64 -4.88 -24.65
N TYR A 69 -1.82 -5.12 -23.63
CA TYR A 69 -0.37 -5.26 -23.78
C TYR A 69 -0.03 -6.49 -24.63
N GLY A 70 -0.65 -7.64 -24.34
CA GLY A 70 -0.38 -8.89 -25.06
C GLY A 70 -0.70 -8.79 -26.53
N VAL A 71 -1.89 -8.28 -26.87
CA VAL A 71 -2.31 -8.09 -28.27
C VAL A 71 -1.43 -7.07 -28.97
N PHE A 72 -1.12 -5.94 -28.33
CA PHE A 72 -0.32 -4.88 -28.93
C PHE A 72 1.13 -5.31 -29.16
N LEU A 73 1.82 -5.84 -28.13
CA LEU A 73 3.22 -6.27 -28.21
C LEU A 73 3.39 -7.46 -29.17
N TYR A 74 2.48 -8.44 -29.12
CA TYR A 74 2.51 -9.57 -30.06
C TYR A 74 2.21 -9.11 -31.49
N GLY A 75 1.23 -8.22 -31.67
CA GLY A 75 0.93 -7.61 -32.97
C GLY A 75 2.13 -6.87 -33.54
N ASN A 76 2.80 -6.07 -32.72
CA ASN A 76 4.03 -5.35 -33.05
C ASN A 76 5.17 -6.30 -33.44
N TYR A 77 5.39 -7.37 -32.67
CA TYR A 77 6.36 -8.42 -32.99
C TYR A 77 6.05 -9.11 -34.33
N ARG A 78 4.78 -9.47 -34.55
CA ARG A 78 4.32 -10.11 -35.80
C ARG A 78 4.48 -9.20 -36.99
N LEU A 79 4.23 -7.91 -36.83
CA LEU A 79 4.51 -6.90 -37.86
C LEU A 79 6.01 -6.85 -38.16
N ALA A 80 6.87 -6.74 -37.14
CA ALA A 80 8.33 -6.74 -37.33
C ALA A 80 8.85 -8.00 -38.07
N LEU A 81 8.28 -9.18 -37.79
CA LEU A 81 8.59 -10.41 -38.53
C LEU A 81 8.13 -10.38 -39.99
N ARG A 82 6.92 -9.86 -40.26
CA ARG A 82 6.37 -9.76 -41.63
C ARG A 82 7.25 -8.86 -42.49
N LEU A 83 7.67 -7.71 -41.95
CA LEU A 83 8.53 -6.74 -42.64
C LEU A 83 9.96 -7.24 -42.88
N THR A 84 10.34 -8.39 -42.32
CA THR A 84 11.68 -8.99 -42.44
C THR A 84 11.63 -10.46 -42.86
N ARG A 85 10.58 -10.86 -43.58
CA ARG A 85 10.33 -12.25 -43.94
C ARG A 85 11.48 -12.88 -44.75
N GLU A 86 12.16 -12.08 -45.56
CA GLU A 86 13.24 -12.53 -46.46
C GLU A 86 14.63 -12.49 -45.80
N ALA A 87 14.75 -11.89 -44.61
CA ALA A 87 16.02 -11.76 -43.90
C ALA A 87 16.25 -12.97 -42.95
N PRO A 88 17.39 -13.67 -43.06
CA PRO A 88 17.74 -14.76 -42.15
C PRO A 88 18.14 -14.22 -40.77
N TRP A 89 18.01 -15.06 -39.74
CA TRP A 89 18.48 -14.75 -38.38
C TRP A 89 20.01 -14.86 -38.31
N ARG A 90 20.72 -13.78 -38.63
CA ARG A 90 22.20 -13.76 -38.78
C ARG A 90 22.95 -14.28 -37.54
N LEU A 91 22.49 -13.99 -36.33
CA LEU A 91 23.15 -14.50 -35.11
C LEU A 91 22.97 -16.01 -34.88
N LEU A 92 21.98 -16.63 -35.52
CA LEU A 92 21.71 -18.08 -35.43
C LEU A 92 22.20 -18.84 -36.68
N GLU A 93 22.92 -18.17 -37.59
CA GLU A 93 23.39 -18.72 -38.87
C GLU A 93 24.65 -19.60 -38.71
N SER A 94 25.22 -19.69 -37.51
CA SER A 94 26.31 -20.64 -37.21
C SER A 94 25.83 -22.09 -37.37
N ARG A 95 26.70 -22.98 -37.91
CA ARG A 95 26.36 -24.39 -38.23
C ARG A 95 25.74 -25.17 -37.06
N HIS A 96 26.00 -24.77 -35.81
CA HIS A 96 25.48 -25.43 -34.62
C HIS A 96 24.11 -24.92 -34.16
N LEU A 97 23.74 -23.67 -34.49
CA LEU A 97 22.49 -23.03 -34.04
C LEU A 97 21.45 -22.87 -35.16
N ALA A 98 21.84 -23.13 -36.42
CA ALA A 98 20.96 -23.06 -37.58
C ALA A 98 19.64 -23.85 -37.44
N PRO A 99 19.61 -25.08 -36.85
CA PRO A 99 18.34 -25.80 -36.64
C PRO A 99 17.36 -25.08 -35.71
N LEU A 100 17.87 -24.30 -34.75
CA LEU A 100 17.07 -23.59 -33.74
C LEU A 100 16.45 -22.28 -34.28
N SER A 101 17.00 -21.74 -35.37
CA SER A 101 16.65 -20.42 -35.92
C SER A 101 15.20 -20.28 -36.36
N GLY A 102 14.52 -21.39 -36.70
CA GLY A 102 13.13 -21.38 -37.17
C GLY A 102 12.09 -21.19 -36.06
N TYR A 103 12.40 -21.56 -34.82
CA TYR A 103 11.41 -21.60 -33.73
C TYR A 103 11.87 -20.90 -32.45
N LEU A 104 13.16 -20.92 -32.13
CA LEU A 104 13.67 -20.38 -30.87
C LEU A 104 13.39 -18.87 -30.70
N PRO A 105 13.63 -17.98 -31.69
CA PRO A 105 13.28 -16.56 -31.57
C PRO A 105 11.78 -16.32 -31.41
N HIS A 106 10.94 -17.21 -31.96
CA HIS A 106 9.50 -17.13 -31.86
C HIS A 106 9.01 -17.46 -30.45
N TYR A 107 9.49 -18.56 -29.87
CA TYR A 107 9.18 -18.92 -28.50
C TYR A 107 9.71 -17.89 -27.51
N ILE A 108 10.93 -17.39 -27.70
CA ILE A 108 11.50 -16.34 -26.84
C ILE A 108 10.63 -15.08 -26.91
N ALA A 109 10.24 -14.63 -28.10
CA ALA A 109 9.41 -13.43 -28.23
C ALA A 109 8.01 -13.60 -27.62
N ILE A 110 7.39 -14.78 -27.74
CA ILE A 110 6.11 -15.09 -27.09
C ILE A 110 6.27 -15.05 -25.58
N VAL A 111 7.26 -15.78 -25.03
CA VAL A 111 7.51 -15.83 -23.58
C VAL A 111 7.81 -14.44 -23.04
N PHE A 112 8.64 -13.67 -23.74
CA PHE A 112 8.98 -12.30 -23.37
C PHE A 112 7.76 -11.37 -23.41
N THR A 113 6.93 -11.46 -24.46
CA THR A 113 5.68 -10.68 -24.57
C THR A 113 4.71 -11.03 -23.45
N LEU A 114 4.52 -12.31 -23.16
CA LEU A 114 3.65 -12.78 -22.07
C LEU A 114 4.16 -12.29 -20.72
N LEU A 115 5.47 -12.36 -20.48
CA LEU A 115 6.10 -11.90 -19.25
C LEU A 115 5.92 -10.39 -19.05
N LEU A 116 6.19 -9.58 -20.08
CA LEU A 116 5.97 -8.14 -20.03
C LEU A 116 4.49 -7.78 -19.81
N SER A 117 3.58 -8.46 -20.52
CA SER A 117 2.14 -8.20 -20.40
C SER A 117 1.61 -8.61 -19.03
N PHE A 118 2.09 -9.73 -18.47
CA PHE A 118 1.74 -10.19 -17.13
C PHE A 118 2.28 -9.24 -16.05
N ASN A 119 3.52 -8.76 -16.21
CA ASN A 119 4.12 -7.80 -15.29
C ASN A 119 3.34 -6.47 -15.29
N ALA A 120 3.06 -5.90 -16.46
CA ALA A 120 2.25 -4.69 -16.59
C ALA A 120 0.83 -4.87 -15.99
N ALA A 121 0.21 -6.02 -16.23
CA ALA A 121 -1.09 -6.36 -15.66
C ALA A 121 -1.06 -6.46 -14.13
N MET A 122 -0.03 -7.10 -13.56
CA MET A 122 0.14 -7.20 -12.12
C MET A 122 0.35 -5.83 -11.46
N SER A 123 1.20 -4.99 -12.06
CA SER A 123 1.42 -3.62 -11.60
C SER A 123 0.13 -2.77 -11.68
N SER A 124 -0.60 -2.86 -12.79
CA SER A 124 -1.85 -2.10 -12.98
C SER A 124 -2.96 -2.53 -12.02
N ALA A 125 -3.02 -3.80 -11.60
CA ALA A 125 -4.03 -4.28 -10.67
C ALA A 125 -3.99 -3.55 -9.32
N ALA A 126 -2.82 -3.05 -8.90
CA ALA A 126 -2.68 -2.25 -7.67
C ALA A 126 -3.45 -0.91 -7.73
N ALA A 127 -3.76 -0.39 -8.92
CA ALA A 127 -4.50 0.86 -9.12
C ALA A 127 -6.02 0.74 -8.91
N TRP A 128 -6.52 -0.40 -8.43
CA TRP A 128 -7.96 -0.64 -8.22
C TRP A 128 -8.64 0.43 -7.36
N ASP A 129 -7.99 0.87 -6.26
CA ASP A 129 -8.50 1.90 -5.36
C ASP A 129 -8.56 3.27 -6.07
N GLY A 130 -7.49 3.65 -6.76
CA GLY A 130 -7.44 4.88 -7.56
C GLY A 130 -8.50 4.91 -8.67
N ILE A 131 -8.75 3.78 -9.33
CA ILE A 131 -9.78 3.66 -10.38
C ILE A 131 -11.18 3.77 -9.79
N LEU A 132 -11.45 3.16 -8.63
CA LEU A 132 -12.73 3.32 -7.94
C LEU A 132 -12.97 4.79 -7.54
N LYS A 133 -11.95 5.45 -6.99
CA LYS A 133 -11.99 6.88 -6.65
C LYS A 133 -12.19 7.77 -7.89
N PHE A 134 -11.59 7.40 -9.03
CA PHE A 134 -11.79 8.09 -10.30
C PHE A 134 -13.23 7.97 -10.84
N LEU A 135 -13.86 6.81 -10.66
CA LEU A 135 -15.23 6.55 -11.10
C LEU A 135 -16.27 7.18 -10.18
N SER A 136 -15.94 7.34 -8.90
CA SER A 136 -16.80 7.92 -7.87
C SER A 136 -16.14 9.10 -7.15
N PRO A 137 -15.80 10.20 -7.85
CA PRO A 137 -15.16 11.36 -7.24
C PRO A 137 -16.15 12.17 -6.42
N THR A 138 -15.69 12.75 -5.31
CA THR A 138 -16.44 13.73 -4.50
C THR A 138 -15.90 15.12 -4.77
N ALA A 139 -16.76 16.12 -4.96
CA ALA A 139 -16.33 17.51 -5.14
C ALA A 139 -15.83 18.10 -3.82
N PHE A 140 -14.81 18.95 -3.90
CA PHE A 140 -14.36 19.75 -2.76
C PHE A 140 -15.00 21.15 -2.75
N ASP A 141 -15.66 21.53 -3.85
CA ASP A 141 -16.26 22.84 -4.09
C ASP A 141 -15.25 23.99 -3.93
N ARG A 142 -13.99 23.69 -4.26
CA ARG A 142 -12.86 24.61 -4.15
C ARG A 142 -12.00 24.52 -5.40
N LEU A 143 -11.80 25.67 -6.05
CA LEU A 143 -11.00 25.77 -7.27
C LEU A 143 -9.56 26.17 -6.96
N ASP A 144 -8.61 25.55 -7.65
CA ASP A 144 -7.21 25.99 -7.61
C ASP A 144 -7.03 27.36 -8.30
N PRO A 145 -6.12 28.21 -7.80
CA PRO A 145 -5.98 29.57 -8.30
C PRO A 145 -5.39 29.66 -9.72
N LEU A 146 -4.64 28.65 -10.18
CA LEU A 146 -3.89 28.70 -11.42
C LEU A 146 -4.66 28.14 -12.63
N PHE A 147 -5.23 26.96 -12.49
CA PHE A 147 -5.92 26.22 -13.56
C PHE A 147 -7.45 26.21 -13.43
N GLN A 148 -7.99 26.75 -12.33
CA GLN A 148 -9.43 26.86 -12.07
C GLN A 148 -10.13 25.49 -12.16
N LYS A 149 -9.50 24.47 -11.59
CA LYS A 149 -10.00 23.11 -11.45
C LYS A 149 -10.36 22.85 -9.99
N ASP A 150 -11.47 22.13 -9.80
CA ASP A 150 -11.83 21.66 -8.47
C ASP A 150 -10.75 20.72 -7.92
N ILE A 151 -10.49 20.78 -6.61
CA ILE A 151 -9.46 19.96 -5.95
C ILE A 151 -9.69 18.45 -6.22
N SER A 152 -10.94 18.01 -6.40
CA SER A 152 -11.27 16.63 -6.78
C SER A 152 -10.58 16.16 -8.08
N PHE A 153 -10.26 17.07 -9.00
CA PHE A 153 -9.49 16.74 -10.20
C PHE A 153 -8.09 16.22 -9.83
N TYR A 154 -7.42 16.86 -8.88
CA TYR A 154 -6.07 16.51 -8.49
C TYR A 154 -6.01 15.26 -7.61
N VAL A 155 -7.00 15.11 -6.73
CA VAL A 155 -7.07 13.96 -5.81
C VAL A 155 -7.51 12.69 -6.55
N PHE A 156 -8.51 12.76 -7.44
CA PHE A 156 -9.16 11.57 -7.99
C PHE A 156 -8.90 11.32 -9.49
N ARG A 157 -8.56 12.35 -10.29
CA ARG A 157 -8.47 12.22 -11.76
C ARG A 157 -7.06 12.29 -12.32
N LEU A 158 -6.29 13.26 -11.88
CA LEU A 158 -4.92 13.49 -12.36
C LEU A 158 -4.02 12.25 -12.20
N PRO A 159 -4.04 11.50 -11.06
CA PRO A 159 -3.22 10.30 -10.90
C PRO A 159 -3.54 9.22 -11.94
N ILE A 160 -4.82 9.06 -12.30
CA ILE A 160 -5.24 8.08 -13.32
C ILE A 160 -4.83 8.52 -14.72
N TYR A 161 -4.94 9.81 -15.06
CA TYR A 161 -4.46 10.32 -16.35
C TYR A 161 -2.94 10.18 -16.50
N GLN A 162 -2.19 10.49 -15.44
CA GLN A 162 -0.74 10.30 -15.40
C GLN A 162 -0.37 8.81 -15.48
N GLY A 163 -1.03 7.95 -14.71
CA GLY A 163 -0.80 6.50 -14.76
C GLY A 163 -1.09 5.89 -16.13
N LEU A 164 -2.18 6.31 -16.80
CA LEU A 164 -2.49 5.86 -18.15
C LEU A 164 -1.44 6.34 -19.18
N GLN A 165 -1.00 7.60 -19.07
CA GLN A 165 0.05 8.13 -19.94
C GLN A 165 1.36 7.37 -19.76
N GLN A 166 1.76 7.07 -18.51
CA GLN A 166 2.95 6.27 -18.19
C GLN A 166 2.84 4.85 -18.72
N ALA A 167 1.69 4.18 -18.55
CA ALA A 167 1.45 2.84 -19.06
C ALA A 167 1.56 2.80 -20.60
N VAL A 168 0.94 3.74 -21.30
CA VAL A 168 1.04 3.80 -22.78
C VAL A 168 2.48 4.09 -23.22
N ALA A 169 3.22 4.96 -22.53
CA ALA A 169 4.62 5.22 -22.83
C ALA A 169 5.47 3.96 -22.65
N GLU A 170 5.29 3.23 -21.55
CA GLU A 170 5.99 1.98 -21.27
C GLU A 170 5.68 0.92 -22.34
N LEU A 171 4.41 0.75 -22.71
CA LEU A 171 3.97 -0.16 -23.77
C LEU A 171 4.68 0.13 -25.10
N LEU A 172 4.78 1.41 -25.47
CA LEU A 172 5.43 1.85 -26.71
C LEU A 172 6.95 1.69 -26.65
N VAL A 173 7.58 1.92 -25.49
CA VAL A 173 9.00 1.66 -25.28
C VAL A 173 9.31 0.17 -25.44
N TRP A 174 8.53 -0.72 -24.82
CA TRP A 174 8.70 -2.17 -24.98
C TRP A 174 8.44 -2.62 -26.42
N ALA A 175 7.43 -2.06 -27.09
CA ALA A 175 7.19 -2.33 -28.50
C ALA A 175 8.39 -1.92 -29.37
N LEU A 176 8.99 -0.76 -29.09
CA LEU A 176 10.18 -0.28 -29.77
C LEU A 176 11.38 -1.22 -29.51
N VAL A 177 11.61 -1.63 -28.27
CA VAL A 177 12.69 -2.57 -27.89
C VAL A 177 12.53 -3.90 -28.63
N ILE A 178 11.32 -4.47 -28.67
CA ILE A 178 11.03 -5.72 -29.39
C ILE A 178 11.28 -5.54 -30.89
N ALA A 179 10.80 -4.45 -31.49
CA ALA A 179 10.96 -4.19 -32.92
C ALA A 179 12.44 -4.03 -33.28
N ILE A 180 13.18 -3.20 -32.54
CA ILE A 180 14.63 -3.00 -32.71
C ILE A 180 15.37 -4.34 -32.54
N GLY A 181 15.03 -5.13 -31.53
CA GLY A 181 15.61 -6.45 -31.29
C GLY A 181 15.44 -7.37 -32.50
N VAL A 182 14.23 -7.48 -33.06
CA VAL A 182 13.99 -8.29 -34.27
C VAL A 182 14.81 -7.78 -35.45
N TYR A 183 14.81 -6.47 -35.70
CA TYR A 183 15.53 -5.87 -36.82
C TYR A 183 17.06 -5.99 -36.70
N ALA A 184 17.59 -5.88 -35.48
CA ALA A 184 19.00 -6.09 -35.20
C ALA A 184 19.41 -7.55 -35.42
N LEU A 185 18.66 -8.49 -34.83
CA LEU A 185 18.95 -9.93 -34.92
C LEU A 185 18.85 -10.47 -36.35
N LYS A 186 18.02 -9.86 -37.20
CA LYS A 186 17.89 -10.17 -38.64
C LYS A 186 18.84 -9.38 -39.54
N GLY A 187 19.63 -8.45 -38.99
CA GLY A 187 20.64 -7.69 -39.73
C GLY A 187 20.08 -6.65 -40.70
N GLU A 188 18.87 -6.14 -40.44
CA GLU A 188 18.30 -5.01 -41.17
C GLU A 188 18.85 -3.67 -40.68
N ILE A 189 19.30 -3.60 -39.42
CA ILE A 189 20.07 -2.46 -38.91
C ILE A 189 21.52 -2.64 -39.34
N ARG A 190 22.00 -1.79 -40.26
CA ARG A 190 23.35 -1.89 -40.84
C ARG A 190 24.16 -0.62 -40.60
N PRO A 191 24.84 -0.50 -39.43
CA PRO A 191 25.63 0.70 -39.08
C PRO A 191 26.72 1.03 -40.12
N GLU A 192 27.26 -0.01 -40.77
CA GLU A 192 28.30 0.07 -41.81
C GLU A 192 27.89 0.92 -43.04
N ARG A 193 26.57 1.08 -43.29
CA ARG A 193 26.05 1.89 -44.41
C ARG A 193 25.99 3.38 -44.11
N GLY A 194 26.44 3.80 -42.93
CA GLY A 194 26.41 5.17 -42.44
C GLY A 194 25.02 5.63 -41.98
N TRP A 195 25.00 6.73 -41.24
CA TRP A 195 23.81 7.30 -40.56
C TRP A 195 22.64 7.65 -41.49
N LYS A 196 22.87 7.76 -42.80
CA LYS A 196 21.83 8.09 -43.79
C LYS A 196 21.02 6.85 -44.23
N TYR A 197 21.64 5.67 -44.26
CA TYR A 197 21.07 4.45 -44.87
C TYR A 197 21.12 3.22 -43.94
N PHE A 198 21.34 3.41 -42.63
CA PHE A 198 21.35 2.30 -41.67
C PHE A 198 19.96 1.66 -41.44
N LEU A 199 18.87 2.37 -41.81
CA LEU A 199 17.48 1.90 -41.83
C LEU A 199 16.81 2.29 -43.16
N THR A 200 16.25 1.32 -43.88
CA THR A 200 15.60 1.53 -45.18
C THR A 200 14.29 0.77 -45.31
N GLY A 201 13.39 1.23 -46.18
CA GLY A 201 12.15 0.53 -46.53
C GLY A 201 11.13 0.49 -45.40
N GLU A 202 10.37 -0.61 -45.32
CA GLU A 202 9.25 -0.76 -44.39
C GLU A 202 9.67 -0.81 -42.91
N VAL A 203 10.89 -1.27 -42.62
CA VAL A 203 11.50 -1.28 -41.28
C VAL A 203 11.60 0.14 -40.72
N LYS A 204 12.06 1.08 -41.54
CA LYS A 204 12.14 2.50 -41.17
C LYS A 204 10.74 3.04 -40.87
N THR A 205 9.75 2.71 -41.70
CA THR A 205 8.37 3.17 -41.53
C THR A 205 7.79 2.72 -40.21
N HIS A 206 7.94 1.44 -39.87
CA HIS A 206 7.44 0.91 -38.60
C HIS A 206 8.07 1.60 -37.38
N LEU A 207 9.41 1.74 -37.36
CA LEU A 207 10.11 2.41 -36.26
C LEU A 207 9.73 3.90 -36.14
N CYS A 208 9.57 4.60 -37.27
CA CYS A 208 9.14 6.01 -37.27
C CYS A 208 7.72 6.17 -36.72
N ILE A 209 6.80 5.26 -37.04
CA ILE A 209 5.43 5.28 -36.49
C ILE A 209 5.45 5.05 -34.97
N LEU A 210 6.21 4.07 -34.48
CA LEU A 210 6.35 3.81 -33.04
C LEU A 210 6.98 5.00 -32.31
N LEU A 211 8.03 5.60 -32.88
CA LEU A 211 8.69 6.79 -32.31
C LEU A 211 7.79 8.02 -32.34
N ALA A 212 6.99 8.20 -33.39
CA ALA A 212 6.00 9.27 -33.45
C ALA A 212 4.90 9.08 -32.40
N ALA A 213 4.38 7.86 -32.24
CA ALA A 213 3.41 7.54 -31.20
C ALA A 213 3.99 7.79 -29.79
N LEU A 214 5.23 7.36 -29.55
CA LEU A 214 5.92 7.60 -28.28
C LEU A 214 6.10 9.10 -28.02
N ALA A 215 6.53 9.86 -29.01
CA ALA A 215 6.67 11.31 -28.91
C ALA A 215 5.32 11.99 -28.60
N LEU A 216 4.22 11.57 -29.23
CA LEU A 216 2.88 12.09 -28.88
C LEU A 216 2.51 11.77 -27.43
N THR A 217 2.78 10.55 -26.95
CA THR A 217 2.53 10.18 -25.55
C THR A 217 3.40 10.99 -24.58
N VAL A 218 4.65 11.30 -24.93
CA VAL A 218 5.53 12.19 -24.15
C VAL A 218 4.99 13.63 -24.16
N ALA A 219 4.45 14.11 -25.28
CA ALA A 219 3.82 15.42 -25.36
C ALA A 219 2.60 15.55 -24.42
N VAL A 220 1.78 14.50 -24.34
CA VAL A 220 0.69 14.39 -23.35
C VAL A 220 1.25 14.40 -21.93
N GLY A 221 2.40 13.75 -21.70
CA GLY A 221 3.12 13.79 -20.44
C GLY A 221 3.49 15.23 -20.00
N PHE A 222 4.04 16.05 -20.91
CA PHE A 222 4.29 17.46 -20.62
C PHE A 222 2.99 18.25 -20.35
N TYR A 223 1.92 17.97 -21.09
CA TYR A 223 0.64 18.62 -20.87
C TYR A 223 0.04 18.29 -19.49
N LEU A 224 0.15 17.04 -19.02
CA LEU A 224 -0.32 16.64 -17.70
C LEU A 224 0.63 17.11 -16.58
N GLY A 225 1.95 17.05 -16.81
CA GLY A 225 2.98 17.39 -15.83
C GLY A 225 2.94 18.84 -15.37
N ARG A 226 2.32 19.75 -16.14
CA ARG A 226 2.12 21.14 -15.70
C ARG A 226 1.27 21.26 -14.43
N TYR A 227 0.36 20.32 -14.18
CA TYR A 227 -0.47 20.33 -12.98
C TYR A 227 0.36 19.97 -11.73
N ASP A 228 1.48 19.26 -11.91
CA ASP A 228 2.38 18.92 -10.81
C ASP A 228 3.10 20.15 -10.24
N LEU A 229 3.11 21.28 -10.95
CA LEU A 229 3.62 22.55 -10.43
C LEU A 229 2.92 22.97 -9.13
N LEU A 230 1.65 22.62 -8.95
CA LEU A 230 0.91 22.93 -7.73
C LEU A 230 1.36 22.12 -6.50
N PHE A 231 2.23 21.13 -6.69
CA PHE A 231 2.82 20.28 -5.66
C PHE A 231 4.36 20.43 -5.62
N SER A 232 4.88 21.51 -6.22
CA SER A 232 6.32 21.79 -6.31
C SER A 232 6.91 22.03 -4.90
N PRO A 233 7.99 21.34 -4.52
CA PRO A 233 8.72 21.62 -3.29
C PRO A 233 9.92 22.55 -3.48
N ASP A 234 10.22 22.96 -4.72
CA ASP A 234 11.46 23.64 -5.08
C ASP A 234 11.45 25.15 -4.73
N GLY A 235 10.27 25.71 -4.41
CA GLY A 235 10.08 27.14 -4.16
C GLY A 235 10.28 27.55 -2.69
N VAL A 236 10.01 28.83 -2.40
CA VAL A 236 10.01 29.39 -1.03
C VAL A 236 8.96 28.72 -0.15
N VAL A 237 7.86 28.28 -0.75
CA VAL A 237 6.76 27.55 -0.13
C VAL A 237 6.36 26.37 -1.01
N PHE A 238 5.65 25.40 -0.44
CA PHE A 238 5.10 24.30 -1.24
C PHE A 238 4.00 24.78 -2.19
N GLY A 239 4.08 24.34 -3.45
CA GLY A 239 3.20 24.76 -4.53
C GLY A 239 3.91 25.62 -5.56
N ALA A 240 3.17 26.07 -6.58
CA ALA A 240 3.78 26.77 -7.70
C ALA A 240 4.19 28.19 -7.30
N GLY A 241 5.49 28.49 -7.32
CA GLY A 241 6.03 29.84 -7.13
C GLY A 241 6.04 30.69 -8.42
N TYR A 242 6.64 31.88 -8.34
CA TYR A 242 6.70 32.81 -9.49
C TYR A 242 7.37 32.16 -10.71
N THR A 243 8.55 31.59 -10.52
CA THR A 243 9.32 30.93 -11.59
C THR A 243 8.59 29.72 -12.15
N ASP A 244 7.81 29.00 -11.33
CA ASP A 244 7.04 27.85 -11.80
C ASP A 244 5.93 28.29 -12.75
N VAL A 245 5.22 29.37 -12.42
CA VAL A 245 4.12 29.89 -13.24
C VAL A 245 4.62 30.63 -14.49
N HIS A 246 5.69 31.42 -14.38
CA HIS A 246 6.17 32.28 -15.48
C HIS A 246 7.29 31.66 -16.31
N ALA A 247 7.95 30.59 -15.84
CA ALA A 247 8.98 29.89 -16.59
C ALA A 247 8.61 28.43 -16.84
N ARG A 248 8.41 27.64 -15.78
CA ARG A 248 8.24 26.18 -15.93
C ARG A 248 6.94 25.81 -16.63
N LEU A 249 5.84 26.52 -16.37
CA LEU A 249 4.57 26.31 -17.08
C LEU A 249 4.72 26.57 -18.58
N HIS A 250 5.42 27.64 -18.97
CA HIS A 250 5.73 27.90 -20.38
C HIS A 250 6.68 26.84 -20.96
N ALA A 251 7.60 26.32 -20.15
CA ALA A 251 8.46 25.22 -20.54
C ALA A 251 7.66 23.96 -20.87
N TYR A 252 6.69 23.57 -20.03
CA TYR A 252 5.79 22.45 -20.29
C TYR A 252 5.03 22.62 -21.61
N TRP A 253 4.43 23.79 -21.85
CA TRP A 253 3.73 24.07 -23.12
C TRP A 253 4.65 24.02 -24.33
N THR A 254 5.82 24.65 -24.23
CA THR A 254 6.81 24.68 -25.31
C THR A 254 7.28 23.26 -25.61
N MET A 255 7.63 22.49 -24.58
CA MET A 255 8.09 21.11 -24.75
C MET A 255 6.98 20.21 -25.29
N ALA A 256 5.72 20.37 -24.88
CA ALA A 256 4.61 19.66 -25.49
C ALA A 256 4.54 19.94 -27.00
N GLY A 257 4.59 21.21 -27.41
CA GLY A 257 4.57 21.60 -28.82
C GLY A 257 5.78 21.11 -29.62
N VAL A 258 6.99 21.25 -29.07
CA VAL A 258 8.23 20.76 -29.70
C VAL A 258 8.22 19.24 -29.82
N THR A 259 7.72 18.52 -28.83
CA THR A 259 7.59 17.05 -28.89
C THR A 259 6.59 16.62 -29.98
N VAL A 260 5.48 17.34 -30.14
CA VAL A 260 4.55 17.14 -31.27
C VAL A 260 5.25 17.40 -32.61
N ALA A 261 6.05 18.45 -32.71
CA ALA A 261 6.84 18.71 -33.92
C ALA A 261 7.83 17.57 -34.21
N VAL A 262 8.48 16.99 -33.20
CA VAL A 262 9.32 15.80 -33.35
C VAL A 262 8.52 14.59 -33.84
N ALA A 263 7.31 14.36 -33.32
CA ALA A 263 6.42 13.32 -33.82
C ALA A 263 6.09 13.53 -35.32
N VAL A 264 5.78 14.76 -35.70
CA VAL A 264 5.56 15.14 -37.11
C VAL A 264 6.83 14.92 -37.95
N LEU A 265 8.02 15.22 -37.44
CA LEU A 265 9.28 14.97 -38.15
C LEU A 265 9.51 13.48 -38.40
N PHE A 266 9.17 12.59 -37.45
CA PHE A 266 9.22 11.14 -37.69
C PHE A 266 8.25 10.69 -38.78
N ILE A 267 7.04 11.27 -38.82
CA ILE A 267 6.06 11.00 -39.88
C ILE A 267 6.54 11.56 -41.23
N LEU A 268 7.09 12.77 -41.27
CA LEU A 268 7.64 13.38 -42.49
C LEU A 268 8.85 12.61 -43.03
N ALA A 269 9.62 11.97 -42.15
CA ALA A 269 10.73 11.13 -42.53
C ALA A 269 10.30 9.89 -43.33
N LEU A 270 9.03 9.50 -43.32
CA LEU A 270 8.50 8.41 -44.14
C LEU A 270 8.66 8.67 -45.65
N TRP A 271 8.52 9.93 -46.08
CA TRP A 271 8.60 10.31 -47.50
C TRP A 271 10.01 10.71 -47.97
N ARG A 272 11.03 10.65 -47.10
CA ARG A 272 12.42 10.99 -47.45
C ARG A 272 13.35 9.79 -47.29
N SER A 273 14.38 9.70 -48.13
CA SER A 273 15.30 8.56 -48.16
C SER A 273 16.31 8.50 -46.99
N GLY A 274 16.43 9.55 -46.17
CA GLY A 274 17.40 9.62 -45.07
C GLY A 274 16.77 9.69 -43.67
N PHE A 275 17.50 9.21 -42.66
CA PHE A 275 17.14 9.31 -41.23
C PHE A 275 17.79 10.52 -40.52
N MET A 276 18.53 11.35 -41.27
CA MET A 276 19.27 12.52 -40.76
C MET A 276 18.36 13.58 -40.09
N TRP A 277 17.19 13.85 -40.65
CA TRP A 277 16.29 14.88 -40.13
C TRP A 277 15.70 14.52 -38.75
N PRO A 278 15.20 13.29 -38.53
CA PRO A 278 14.87 12.82 -37.18
C PRO A 278 16.02 12.92 -36.19
N THR A 279 17.24 12.51 -36.56
CA THR A 279 18.38 12.55 -35.63
C THR A 279 18.79 13.98 -35.26
N VAL A 280 18.79 14.90 -36.22
CA VAL A 280 19.03 16.34 -35.94
C VAL A 280 17.89 16.90 -35.10
N GLY A 281 16.64 16.50 -35.38
CA GLY A 281 15.47 16.89 -34.59
C GLY A 281 15.57 16.45 -33.13
N ILE A 282 16.04 15.23 -32.86
CA ILE A 282 16.30 14.75 -31.49
C ILE A 282 17.42 15.55 -30.82
N GLY A 283 18.52 15.83 -31.53
CA GLY A 283 19.60 16.67 -31.01
C GLY A 283 19.11 18.06 -30.63
N LEU A 284 18.34 18.71 -31.51
CA LEU A 284 17.72 20.00 -31.25
C LEU A 284 16.70 19.92 -30.11
N TYR A 285 15.90 18.86 -30.04
CA TYR A 285 14.95 18.61 -28.97
C TYR A 285 15.65 18.59 -27.61
N ILE A 286 16.78 17.88 -27.48
CA ILE A 286 17.56 17.83 -26.24
C ILE A 286 18.09 19.21 -25.87
N VAL A 287 18.61 19.97 -26.85
CA VAL A 287 19.08 21.34 -26.61
C VAL A 287 17.94 22.23 -26.12
N VAL A 288 16.79 22.19 -26.78
CA VAL A 288 15.60 22.98 -26.38
C VAL A 288 15.12 22.56 -24.98
N LEU A 289 15.08 21.27 -24.68
CA LEU A 289 14.71 20.75 -23.37
C LEU A 289 15.62 21.32 -22.26
N LEU A 290 16.95 21.28 -22.46
CA LEU A 290 17.90 21.81 -21.48
C LEU A 290 17.77 23.33 -21.31
N LEU A 291 17.58 24.06 -22.41
CA LEU A 291 17.45 25.51 -22.37
C LEU A 291 16.14 25.95 -21.70
N VAL A 292 15.02 25.35 -22.11
CA VAL A 292 13.68 25.79 -21.72
C VAL A 292 13.28 25.25 -20.35
N SER A 293 13.64 24.01 -20.01
CA SER A 293 13.30 23.43 -18.70
C SER A 293 14.37 23.66 -17.63
N GLY A 294 15.60 24.03 -18.00
CA GLY A 294 16.70 24.26 -17.06
C GLY A 294 17.15 25.71 -17.04
N VAL A 295 17.76 26.18 -18.13
CA VAL A 295 18.40 27.51 -18.19
C VAL A 295 17.40 28.65 -18.02
N TYR A 296 16.22 28.57 -18.62
CA TYR A 296 15.23 29.64 -18.56
C TYR A 296 14.61 29.83 -17.15
N PRO A 297 14.13 28.78 -16.46
CA PRO A 297 13.72 28.88 -15.06
C PRO A 297 14.84 29.38 -14.15
N TRP A 298 16.05 28.85 -14.31
CA TRP A 298 17.21 29.31 -13.53
C TRP A 298 17.48 30.81 -13.74
N PHE A 299 17.40 31.30 -14.98
CA PHE A 299 17.58 32.70 -15.29
C PHE A 299 16.49 33.58 -14.64
N GLN A 300 15.22 33.18 -14.73
CA GLN A 300 14.13 33.92 -14.08
C GLN A 300 14.33 33.96 -12.56
N GLN A 301 14.65 32.83 -11.95
CA GLN A 301 14.89 32.76 -10.51
C GLN A 301 16.02 33.70 -10.10
N ARG A 302 17.18 33.58 -10.75
CA ARG A 302 18.40 34.31 -10.37
C ARG A 302 18.32 35.81 -10.59
N PHE A 303 17.67 36.26 -11.67
CA PHE A 303 17.73 37.66 -12.11
C PHE A 303 16.42 38.44 -11.93
N LEU A 304 15.27 37.77 -11.80
CA LEU A 304 13.97 38.43 -11.61
C LEU A 304 13.40 38.20 -10.21
N VAL A 305 13.45 36.96 -9.72
CA VAL A 305 12.85 36.58 -8.43
C VAL A 305 13.78 36.94 -7.28
N GLU A 306 14.97 36.35 -7.18
CA GLU A 306 15.90 36.54 -6.04
C GLU A 306 16.15 38.03 -5.68
N PRO A 307 16.30 38.97 -6.63
CA PRO A 307 16.49 40.39 -6.28
C PRO A 307 15.28 41.05 -5.63
N ASN A 308 14.06 40.58 -5.91
CA ASN A 308 12.79 41.16 -5.46
C ASN A 308 11.81 40.08 -4.95
N GLU A 309 12.33 39.07 -4.25
CA GLU A 309 11.65 37.81 -3.98
C GLU A 309 10.32 38.02 -3.23
N LEU A 310 10.33 38.85 -2.19
CA LEU A 310 9.12 39.16 -1.41
C LEU A 310 7.98 39.69 -2.28
N THR A 311 8.28 40.53 -3.29
CA THR A 311 7.24 41.11 -4.14
C THR A 311 6.74 40.09 -5.17
N GLN A 312 7.64 39.32 -5.76
CA GLN A 312 7.29 38.35 -6.81
C GLN A 312 6.61 37.10 -6.24
N GLU A 313 7.02 36.63 -5.06
CA GLU A 313 6.49 35.41 -4.44
C GLU A 313 5.25 35.65 -3.57
N LYS A 314 4.95 36.91 -3.21
CA LYS A 314 3.80 37.27 -2.36
C LYS A 314 2.48 36.55 -2.72
N PRO A 315 1.97 36.60 -3.97
CA PRO A 315 0.70 35.96 -4.29
C PRO A 315 0.74 34.43 -4.13
N TYR A 316 1.89 33.80 -4.37
CA TYR A 316 2.04 32.35 -4.25
C TYR A 316 2.15 31.91 -2.79
N ILE A 317 2.80 32.73 -1.96
CA ILE A 317 2.81 32.57 -0.51
C ILE A 317 1.38 32.72 0.05
N GLU A 318 0.61 33.70 -0.42
CA GLU A 318 -0.80 33.87 -0.02
C GLU A 318 -1.65 32.66 -0.39
N HIS A 319 -1.46 32.07 -1.59
CA HIS A 319 -2.12 30.82 -1.98
C HIS A 319 -1.72 29.65 -1.07
N ASN A 320 -0.42 29.45 -0.82
CA ASN A 320 0.06 28.40 0.08
C ASN A 320 -0.55 28.52 1.48
N ILE A 321 -0.53 29.72 2.08
CA ILE A 321 -1.11 29.95 3.40
C ILE A 321 -2.61 29.66 3.39
N ALA A 322 -3.36 30.16 2.40
CA ALA A 322 -4.81 29.95 2.32
C ALA A 322 -5.17 28.48 2.16
N PHE A 323 -4.53 27.77 1.22
CA PHE A 323 -4.83 26.36 0.93
C PHE A 323 -4.31 25.43 2.03
N THR A 324 -3.19 25.76 2.69
CA THR A 324 -2.72 25.00 3.87
C THR A 324 -3.70 25.15 5.03
N ARG A 325 -4.17 26.38 5.30
CA ARG A 325 -5.14 26.62 6.37
C ARG A 325 -6.44 25.89 6.11
N GLU A 326 -6.95 25.94 4.88
CA GLU A 326 -8.18 25.25 4.49
C GLU A 326 -8.04 23.72 4.56
N ALA A 327 -6.95 23.16 4.01
CA ALA A 327 -6.71 21.71 3.97
C ALA A 327 -6.65 21.07 5.36
N TYR A 328 -6.11 21.80 6.34
CA TYR A 328 -5.98 21.36 7.73
C TYR A 328 -7.03 21.97 8.67
N ALA A 329 -8.02 22.68 8.13
CA ALA A 329 -9.04 23.42 8.88
C ALA A 329 -8.48 24.39 9.96
N LEU A 330 -7.29 24.96 9.72
CA LEU A 330 -6.61 25.90 10.62
C LEU A 330 -7.28 27.29 10.68
N ASP A 331 -8.21 27.56 9.76
CA ASP A 331 -9.10 28.71 9.77
C ASP A 331 -10.24 28.60 10.77
N GLN A 332 -10.54 27.37 11.23
CA GLN A 332 -11.60 27.08 12.21
C GLN A 332 -11.07 26.86 13.62
N VAL A 333 -9.77 27.09 13.85
CA VAL A 333 -9.14 26.93 15.16
C VAL A 333 -9.62 28.02 16.10
N GLN A 334 -10.29 27.61 17.17
CA GLN A 334 -10.69 28.49 18.26
C GLN A 334 -9.53 28.62 19.24
N SER A 335 -9.04 29.84 19.43
CA SER A 335 -8.02 30.12 20.45
C SER A 335 -8.72 30.61 21.70
N GLU A 336 -8.70 29.79 22.73
CA GLU A 336 -9.17 30.17 24.06
C GLU A 336 -7.94 30.53 24.92
N PRO A 337 -7.83 31.79 25.38
CA PRO A 337 -6.82 32.15 26.36
C PRO A 337 -7.07 31.31 27.62
N PHE A 338 -6.08 30.52 28.02
CA PHE A 338 -6.06 29.81 29.30
C PHE A 338 -5.08 30.54 30.24
N PRO A 339 -5.46 31.69 30.84
CA PRO A 339 -4.61 32.35 31.81
C PRO A 339 -4.48 31.45 33.03
N ALA A 340 -3.24 31.13 33.43
CA ALA A 340 -3.00 30.49 34.71
C ALA A 340 -3.34 31.49 35.82
N GLU A 341 -4.55 31.42 36.36
CA GLU A 341 -4.94 32.20 37.53
C GLU A 341 -4.22 31.62 38.77
N GLU A 342 -3.24 32.36 39.29
CA GLU A 342 -2.45 31.92 40.45
C GLU A 342 -3.24 32.00 41.78
N ALA A 343 -4.42 32.63 41.77
CA ALA A 343 -5.25 32.83 42.95
C ALA A 343 -6.15 31.62 43.22
N LEU A 344 -5.57 30.56 43.79
CA LEU A 344 -6.32 29.40 44.24
C LEU A 344 -7.21 29.76 45.46
N THR A 345 -8.52 29.88 45.24
CA THR A 345 -9.50 30.07 46.33
C THR A 345 -10.20 28.76 46.67
N ARG A 346 -10.80 28.67 47.86
CA ARG A 346 -11.58 27.48 48.24
C ARG A 346 -12.77 27.25 47.32
N GLU A 347 -13.47 28.31 46.91
CA GLU A 347 -14.59 28.22 45.96
C GLU A 347 -14.16 27.66 44.59
N VAL A 348 -12.96 27.98 44.12
CA VAL A 348 -12.41 27.39 42.88
C VAL A 348 -12.14 25.89 43.05
N LEU A 349 -11.64 25.47 44.22
CA LEU A 349 -11.44 24.05 44.52
C LEU A 349 -12.77 23.30 44.55
N ASP A 350 -13.75 23.81 45.31
CA ASP A 350 -15.07 23.21 45.47
C ASP A 350 -15.84 23.10 44.14
N ASN A 351 -15.60 24.01 43.19
CA ASN A 351 -16.20 23.97 41.84
C ASN A 351 -15.46 23.05 40.85
N ASN A 352 -14.27 22.56 41.20
CA ASN A 352 -13.41 21.75 40.32
C ASN A 352 -13.00 20.42 40.96
N ASP A 353 -13.82 19.90 41.87
CA ASP A 353 -13.60 18.61 42.55
C ASP A 353 -13.26 17.51 41.53
N SER A 354 -13.98 17.42 40.41
CA SER A 354 -13.71 16.43 39.35
C SER A 354 -12.32 16.53 38.73
N THR A 355 -11.72 17.72 38.67
CA THR A 355 -10.35 17.88 38.16
C THR A 355 -9.34 17.45 39.22
N ILE A 356 -9.54 17.86 40.47
CA ILE A 356 -8.68 17.52 41.61
C ILE A 356 -8.65 16.00 41.82
N ASP A 357 -9.82 15.39 41.76
CA ASP A 357 -10.06 13.96 41.93
C ASP A 357 -9.51 13.09 40.79
N ASN A 358 -8.99 13.71 39.73
CA ASN A 358 -8.42 13.06 38.55
C ASN A 358 -7.02 13.58 38.20
N ILE A 359 -6.32 14.26 39.13
CA ILE A 359 -4.93 14.68 38.91
C ILE A 359 -4.05 13.44 38.75
N ARG A 360 -3.64 13.17 37.52
CA ARG A 360 -2.82 12.01 37.17
C ARG A 360 -1.44 12.05 37.84
N LEU A 361 -1.21 11.10 38.73
CA LEU A 361 0.08 10.86 39.38
C LEU A 361 0.91 9.80 38.64
N TRP A 362 0.26 8.88 37.94
CA TRP A 362 0.92 7.80 37.21
C TRP A 362 1.37 8.21 35.80
N ASP A 363 2.55 7.75 35.38
CA ASP A 363 2.98 7.71 33.96
C ASP A 363 2.76 6.27 33.45
N TYR A 364 2.25 6.14 32.23
CA TYR A 364 1.87 4.87 31.64
C TYR A 364 3.05 3.88 31.51
N ARG A 365 4.29 4.37 31.28
CA ARG A 365 5.47 3.51 31.07
C ARG A 365 5.95 2.78 32.33
N PRO A 366 6.19 3.46 33.48
CA PRO A 366 6.50 2.75 34.71
C PRO A 366 5.30 1.94 35.19
N LEU A 367 4.06 2.41 34.98
CA LEU A 367 2.87 1.68 35.38
C LEU A 367 2.74 0.35 34.63
N LEU A 368 3.05 0.29 33.33
CA LEU A 368 3.10 -0.95 32.55
C LEU A 368 4.04 -1.98 33.19
N SER A 369 5.24 -1.55 33.59
CA SER A 369 6.21 -2.44 34.26
C SER A 369 5.68 -2.94 35.61
N THR A 370 4.99 -2.06 36.35
CA THR A 370 4.37 -2.42 37.63
C THR A 370 3.18 -3.37 37.43
N TYR A 371 2.33 -3.16 36.43
CA TYR A 371 1.27 -4.09 36.05
C TYR A 371 1.84 -5.46 35.67
N GLY A 372 2.92 -5.50 34.89
CA GLY A 372 3.65 -6.71 34.58
C GLY A 372 4.02 -7.50 35.84
N GLN A 373 4.74 -6.84 36.75
CA GLN A 373 5.21 -7.45 38.00
C GLN A 373 4.08 -7.91 38.93
N LEU A 374 3.01 -7.13 39.04
CA LEU A 374 1.92 -7.39 39.99
C LEU A 374 0.86 -8.34 39.44
N GLN A 375 0.61 -8.33 38.12
CA GLN A 375 -0.66 -8.79 37.55
C GLN A 375 -0.54 -9.66 36.29
N GLU A 376 0.66 -9.91 35.74
CA GLU A 376 0.82 -10.94 34.72
C GLU A 376 0.51 -12.32 35.30
N ILE A 377 0.94 -12.56 36.55
CA ILE A 377 0.71 -13.78 37.34
C ILE A 377 1.39 -15.03 36.73
N ARG A 378 1.58 -15.08 35.41
CA ARG A 378 2.14 -16.19 34.62
C ARG A 378 2.92 -15.66 33.41
N LEU A 379 3.97 -16.37 33.02
CA LEU A 379 4.89 -16.01 31.93
C LEU A 379 4.28 -16.00 30.52
N TYR A 380 3.03 -16.44 30.35
CA TYR A 380 2.34 -16.43 29.07
C TYR A 380 1.33 -15.29 28.95
N TYR A 381 1.15 -14.50 30.01
CA TYR A 381 0.38 -13.28 29.96
C TYR A 381 1.32 -12.10 29.84
N ARG A 382 0.87 -11.08 29.10
CA ARG A 382 1.63 -9.87 28.86
C ARG A 382 0.68 -8.69 28.72
N PHE A 383 1.11 -7.55 29.23
CA PHE A 383 0.51 -6.24 28.96
C PHE A 383 1.33 -5.56 27.85
N GLN A 384 0.69 -5.08 26.79
CA GLN A 384 1.41 -4.40 25.71
C GLN A 384 1.63 -2.92 26.01
N ASP A 385 0.61 -2.28 26.57
CA ASP A 385 0.50 -0.85 26.74
C ASP A 385 -0.36 -0.53 27.97
N VAL A 386 -0.56 0.76 28.25
CA VAL A 386 -1.49 1.21 29.31
C VAL A 386 -2.27 2.41 28.78
N ASP A 387 -3.55 2.17 28.61
CA ASP A 387 -4.53 3.15 28.15
C ASP A 387 -4.99 4.07 29.27
N VAL A 388 -5.40 5.28 28.88
CA VAL A 388 -6.03 6.24 29.77
C VAL A 388 -7.48 6.45 29.35
N ASP A 389 -8.40 6.17 30.25
CA ASP A 389 -9.84 6.22 29.95
C ASP A 389 -10.61 6.87 31.10
N ARG A 390 -11.91 7.11 30.92
CA ARG A 390 -12.78 7.79 31.88
C ARG A 390 -14.10 7.06 32.04
N TYR A 391 -14.43 6.74 33.29
CA TYR A 391 -15.65 6.02 33.67
C TYR A 391 -16.42 6.81 34.72
N VAL A 392 -17.73 6.56 34.80
CA VAL A 392 -18.51 6.90 36.00
C VAL A 392 -18.48 5.66 36.88
N LEU A 393 -17.72 5.72 37.97
CA LEU A 393 -17.53 4.62 38.93
C LEU A 393 -18.13 5.02 40.27
N ASP A 394 -19.04 4.19 40.80
CA ASP A 394 -19.77 4.43 42.04
C ASP A 394 -20.48 5.81 42.08
N GLY A 395 -20.87 6.32 40.91
CA GLY A 395 -21.49 7.64 40.72
C GLY A 395 -20.50 8.80 40.50
N ASP A 396 -19.19 8.57 40.63
CA ASP A 396 -18.14 9.57 40.45
C ASP A 396 -17.48 9.47 39.07
N TYR A 397 -17.25 10.61 38.44
CA TYR A 397 -16.47 10.65 37.20
C TYR A 397 -14.97 10.50 37.50
N ARG A 398 -14.40 9.34 37.16
CA ARG A 398 -13.03 8.95 37.45
C ARG A 398 -12.24 8.66 36.18
N GLN A 399 -11.03 9.19 36.12
CA GLN A 399 -10.03 8.84 35.14
C GLN A 399 -9.24 7.63 35.66
N VAL A 400 -9.08 6.65 34.79
CA VAL A 400 -8.41 5.39 35.10
C VAL A 400 -7.31 5.11 34.10
N MET A 401 -6.37 4.29 34.52
CA MET A 401 -5.41 3.63 33.65
C MET A 401 -5.70 2.15 33.62
N LEU A 402 -5.77 1.58 32.43
CA LEU A 402 -6.11 0.18 32.24
C LEU A 402 -5.23 -0.48 31.20
N SER A 403 -5.14 -1.80 31.24
CA SER A 403 -4.35 -2.57 30.28
C SER A 403 -4.93 -3.96 30.07
N ALA A 404 -4.92 -4.42 28.83
CA ALA A 404 -5.36 -5.75 28.43
C ALA A 404 -4.34 -6.81 28.83
N ARG A 405 -4.78 -7.84 29.58
CA ARG A 405 -3.95 -9.00 29.85
C ARG A 405 -4.02 -9.94 28.65
N GLU A 406 -3.11 -9.74 27.70
CA GLU A 406 -3.03 -10.52 26.49
C GLU A 406 -2.19 -11.78 26.63
N LEU A 407 -2.32 -12.70 25.67
CA LEU A 407 -1.61 -13.97 25.67
C LEU A 407 -0.43 -13.93 24.69
N ASP A 408 0.78 -14.10 25.23
CA ASP A 408 2.01 -14.30 24.48
C ASP A 408 2.73 -15.57 24.98
N TYR A 409 2.62 -16.66 24.22
CA TYR A 409 3.20 -17.95 24.61
C TYR A 409 4.66 -18.11 24.15
N SER A 410 5.31 -17.05 23.65
CA SER A 410 6.68 -17.11 23.12
C SER A 410 7.75 -17.26 24.22
N GLU A 411 7.46 -16.83 25.44
CA GLU A 411 8.37 -16.93 26.60
C GLU A 411 8.24 -18.26 27.37
N ALA A 412 7.26 -19.09 27.03
CA ALA A 412 7.11 -20.41 27.64
C ALA A 412 8.33 -21.30 27.34
N PRO A 413 8.73 -22.23 28.24
CA PRO A 413 9.84 -23.16 28.01
C PRO A 413 9.70 -23.89 26.68
N SER A 414 10.82 -24.11 25.97
CA SER A 414 10.81 -24.68 24.62
C SER A 414 10.12 -26.04 24.52
N GLU A 415 10.17 -26.83 25.60
CA GLU A 415 9.53 -28.13 25.75
C GLU A 415 8.00 -28.02 25.85
N ALA A 416 7.50 -26.89 26.36
CA ALA A 416 6.08 -26.58 26.48
C ALA A 416 5.49 -25.94 25.21
N GLN A 417 6.33 -25.44 24.29
CA GLN A 417 5.94 -24.83 23.02
C GLN A 417 5.51 -25.85 21.96
N THR A 418 4.64 -26.79 22.36
CA THR A 418 4.04 -27.76 21.45
C THR A 418 2.92 -27.13 20.62
N TRP A 419 2.64 -27.69 19.44
CA TRP A 419 1.54 -27.22 18.59
C TRP A 419 0.18 -27.27 19.31
N VAL A 420 -0.04 -28.26 20.17
CA VAL A 420 -1.28 -28.35 20.96
C VAL A 420 -1.37 -27.17 21.94
N ASN A 421 -0.29 -26.88 22.67
CA ASN A 421 -0.29 -25.77 23.61
C ASN A 421 -0.47 -24.43 22.90
N GLN A 422 0.29 -24.17 21.83
CA GLN A 422 0.28 -22.89 21.13
C GLN A 422 -0.99 -22.63 20.30
N ARG A 423 -1.69 -23.68 19.85
CA ARG A 423 -2.76 -23.54 18.84
C ARG A 423 -4.13 -24.01 19.32
N LEU A 424 -4.20 -24.81 20.39
CA LEU A 424 -5.45 -25.41 20.87
C LEU A 424 -5.73 -25.09 22.34
N LYS A 425 -4.68 -25.03 23.18
CA LYS A 425 -4.85 -24.89 24.63
C LYS A 425 -4.75 -23.45 25.09
N PHE A 426 -3.65 -22.76 24.78
CA PHE A 426 -3.46 -21.35 25.11
C PHE A 426 -3.91 -20.51 23.92
N THR A 427 -5.19 -20.11 23.94
CA THR A 427 -5.85 -19.46 22.81
C THR A 427 -6.12 -17.98 23.04
N HIS A 428 -6.38 -17.55 24.27
CA HIS A 428 -6.85 -16.20 24.58
C HIS A 428 -6.12 -15.58 25.78
N GLY A 429 -6.07 -14.24 25.80
CA GLY A 429 -5.75 -13.45 26.99
C GLY A 429 -6.96 -13.39 27.93
N TYR A 430 -6.80 -12.79 29.11
CA TYR A 430 -7.83 -12.85 30.15
C TYR A 430 -7.95 -11.59 31.01
N GLY A 431 -8.94 -10.76 30.69
CA GLY A 431 -9.35 -9.60 31.46
C GLY A 431 -8.44 -8.38 31.27
N ILE A 432 -8.69 -7.38 32.09
CA ILE A 432 -7.86 -6.18 32.18
C ILE A 432 -7.37 -5.99 33.62
N VAL A 433 -6.37 -5.13 33.77
CA VAL A 433 -6.01 -4.50 35.04
C VAL A 433 -6.43 -3.05 34.97
N MET A 434 -6.97 -2.51 36.07
CA MET A 434 -7.40 -1.11 36.13
C MET A 434 -6.99 -0.49 37.46
N SER A 435 -6.48 0.74 37.42
CA SER A 435 -6.21 1.57 38.59
C SER A 435 -6.67 3.01 38.33
N PRO A 436 -7.05 3.77 39.37
CA PRO A 436 -7.29 5.20 39.21
C PRO A 436 -5.95 5.91 38.96
N VAL A 437 -6.01 7.01 38.23
CA VAL A 437 -4.78 7.74 37.85
C VAL A 437 -4.05 8.41 39.02
N ASN A 438 -4.67 8.52 40.19
CA ASN A 438 -4.23 9.40 41.28
C ASN A 438 -4.15 8.74 42.67
N GLN A 439 -4.34 7.43 42.79
CA GLN A 439 -4.25 6.74 44.08
C GLN A 439 -3.02 5.84 44.14
N VAL A 440 -2.39 5.83 45.31
CA VAL A 440 -1.15 5.12 45.60
C VAL A 440 -1.30 4.40 46.93
N THR A 441 -0.89 3.14 46.98
CA THR A 441 -0.83 2.39 48.24
C THR A 441 0.30 2.94 49.15
N PRO A 442 0.31 2.60 50.45
CA PRO A 442 1.40 3.01 51.35
C PRO A 442 2.80 2.58 50.89
N ASP A 443 2.90 1.52 50.08
CA ASP A 443 4.15 1.00 49.53
C ASP A 443 4.58 1.67 48.21
N GLY A 444 3.83 2.67 47.73
CA GLY A 444 4.14 3.36 46.48
C GLY A 444 3.67 2.64 45.21
N LEU A 445 2.73 1.69 45.32
CA LEU A 445 2.18 0.92 44.19
C LEU A 445 0.82 1.49 43.76
N PRO A 446 0.35 1.22 42.52
CA PRO A 446 -1.00 1.58 42.10
C PRO A 446 -2.07 0.85 42.91
N GLU A 447 -3.11 1.58 43.29
CA GLU A 447 -4.31 0.97 43.86
C GLU A 447 -5.14 0.32 42.75
N LEU A 448 -5.23 -1.02 42.75
CA LEU A 448 -5.90 -1.74 41.67
C LEU A 448 -7.40 -1.91 41.97
N MET A 449 -8.24 -1.36 41.10
CA MET A 449 -9.71 -1.48 41.10
C MET A 449 -10.17 -2.78 40.43
N ILE A 450 -9.51 -3.17 39.34
CA ILE A 450 -9.72 -4.46 38.66
C ILE A 450 -8.38 -5.21 38.64
N LYS A 451 -8.38 -6.42 39.19
CA LYS A 451 -7.16 -7.23 39.35
C LYS A 451 -7.43 -8.72 39.36
N ASN A 452 -6.36 -9.51 39.32
CA ASN A 452 -6.29 -10.97 39.37
C ASN A 452 -6.83 -11.66 38.11
N VAL A 453 -6.73 -13.00 38.14
CA VAL A 453 -7.27 -13.91 37.14
C VAL A 453 -7.99 -15.02 37.92
N PRO A 454 -9.33 -15.10 37.86
CA PRO A 454 -10.23 -14.23 37.11
C PRO A 454 -10.27 -12.79 37.65
N PRO A 455 -10.62 -11.79 36.81
CA PRO A 455 -10.72 -10.40 37.24
C PRO A 455 -11.75 -10.22 38.35
N VAL A 456 -11.32 -9.59 39.43
CA VAL A 456 -12.17 -9.15 40.53
C VAL A 456 -12.23 -7.63 40.47
N SER A 457 -13.44 -7.09 40.43
CA SER A 457 -13.71 -5.66 40.48
C SER A 457 -14.06 -5.22 41.90
N THR A 458 -13.50 -4.10 42.34
CA THR A 458 -13.86 -3.44 43.60
C THR A 458 -14.76 -2.23 43.40
N VAL A 459 -15.17 -1.96 42.16
CA VAL A 459 -16.03 -0.85 41.72
C VAL A 459 -17.24 -1.41 40.97
N ASP A 460 -18.24 -0.58 40.66
CA ASP A 460 -19.44 -0.93 39.90
C ASP A 460 -19.21 -1.16 38.38
N LEU A 461 -18.04 -1.72 38.02
CA LEU A 461 -17.67 -2.10 36.67
C LEU A 461 -17.39 -3.61 36.61
N GLU A 462 -18.32 -4.38 36.07
CA GLU A 462 -18.20 -5.83 35.93
C GLU A 462 -17.70 -6.23 34.54
N ILE A 463 -16.85 -7.26 34.47
CA ILE A 463 -16.39 -7.84 33.19
C ILE A 463 -17.07 -9.20 33.03
N GLY A 464 -18.14 -9.24 32.23
CA GLY A 464 -18.88 -10.48 31.95
C GLY A 464 -18.13 -11.42 31.01
N GLU A 465 -17.40 -10.88 30.04
CA GLU A 465 -16.62 -11.65 29.06
C GLU A 465 -15.15 -11.21 29.06
N PRO A 466 -14.31 -11.79 29.94
CA PRO A 466 -12.91 -11.37 30.09
C PRO A 466 -11.99 -11.92 28.98
N ARG A 467 -12.44 -12.82 28.10
CA ARG A 467 -11.55 -13.58 27.20
C ARG A 467 -11.17 -12.77 25.96
N ILE A 468 -9.87 -12.57 25.76
CA ILE A 468 -9.31 -11.76 24.68
C ILE A 468 -8.75 -12.67 23.58
N TYR A 469 -9.57 -12.98 22.58
CA TYR A 469 -9.13 -13.75 21.40
C TYR A 469 -8.45 -12.89 20.33
N TYR A 470 -8.73 -11.59 20.36
CA TYR A 470 -8.24 -10.57 19.43
C TYR A 470 -7.71 -9.41 20.26
N GLY A 471 -6.46 -9.06 20.05
CA GLY A 471 -5.74 -8.01 20.77
C GLY A 471 -4.43 -7.70 20.07
N GLU A 472 -3.61 -6.81 20.62
CA GLU A 472 -2.39 -6.31 20.01
C GLU A 472 -1.22 -7.30 20.04
N ALA A 473 -1.19 -8.22 21.01
CA ALA A 473 -0.18 -9.28 21.13
C ALA A 473 -0.55 -10.59 20.42
N THR A 474 -1.74 -10.65 19.80
CA THR A 474 -2.33 -11.92 19.35
C THR A 474 -1.91 -12.35 17.93
N ASP A 475 -0.62 -12.37 17.58
CA ASP A 475 -0.18 -12.70 16.21
C ASP A 475 -0.41 -14.17 15.76
N PRO A 476 -0.20 -15.19 16.61
CA PRO A 476 -0.28 -16.57 16.15
C PRO A 476 -1.72 -17.01 15.85
N TYR A 477 -1.90 -17.76 14.75
CA TYR A 477 -3.17 -18.44 14.50
C TYR A 477 -3.50 -19.48 15.59
N ILE A 478 -4.79 -19.67 15.87
CA ILE A 478 -5.31 -20.66 16.84
C ILE A 478 -6.54 -21.36 16.29
N PHE A 479 -6.93 -22.45 16.95
CA PHE A 479 -8.20 -23.11 16.76
C PHE A 479 -9.01 -23.13 18.05
N THR A 480 -10.30 -22.92 17.92
CA THR A 480 -11.27 -22.99 19.01
C THR A 480 -12.34 -24.03 18.67
N GLY A 481 -13.15 -24.44 19.66
CA GLY A 481 -14.17 -25.47 19.46
C GLY A 481 -13.57 -26.83 19.06
N THR A 482 -12.41 -27.15 19.63
CA THR A 482 -11.69 -28.41 19.37
C THR A 482 -12.09 -29.47 20.40
N THR A 483 -11.63 -30.71 20.25
CA THR A 483 -11.88 -31.75 21.28
C THR A 483 -11.04 -31.58 22.54
N THR A 484 -10.04 -30.69 22.51
CA THR A 484 -9.28 -30.27 23.69
C THR A 484 -9.85 -28.96 24.19
N ASP A 485 -10.20 -28.91 25.46
CA ASP A 485 -10.64 -27.67 26.08
C ASP A 485 -9.50 -26.65 26.16
N GLU A 486 -9.86 -25.38 26.03
CA GLU A 486 -8.95 -24.26 26.12
C GLU A 486 -8.62 -24.03 27.59
N PHE A 487 -7.39 -23.63 27.85
CA PHE A 487 -6.98 -23.15 29.16
C PHE A 487 -7.64 -21.79 29.41
N ASP A 488 -8.27 -21.62 30.56
CA ASP A 488 -8.91 -20.37 30.97
C ASP A 488 -8.02 -19.62 31.97
N TYR A 489 -7.84 -20.18 33.17
CA TYR A 489 -7.00 -19.60 34.21
C TYR A 489 -6.57 -20.65 35.24
N PRO A 490 -5.50 -20.40 36.03
CA PRO A 490 -5.09 -21.35 37.07
C PRO A 490 -6.07 -21.31 38.26
N GLU A 491 -6.51 -22.47 38.72
CA GLU A 491 -7.45 -22.62 39.84
C GLU A 491 -6.84 -23.57 40.89
N GLY A 492 -6.07 -22.99 41.82
CA GLY A 492 -5.31 -23.75 42.82
C GLY A 492 -4.27 -24.68 42.18
N ASP A 493 -4.39 -25.99 42.46
CA ASP A 493 -3.55 -27.04 41.87
C ASP A 493 -4.09 -27.52 40.50
N THR A 494 -5.26 -27.03 40.07
CA THR A 494 -5.91 -27.35 38.80
C THR A 494 -5.97 -26.14 37.87
N ASN A 495 -6.56 -26.32 36.68
CA ASN A 495 -6.81 -25.23 35.75
C ASN A 495 -8.29 -25.18 35.42
N ALA A 496 -8.87 -23.99 35.44
CA ALA A 496 -10.14 -23.73 34.81
C ALA A 496 -10.00 -23.93 33.29
N LEU A 497 -11.02 -24.54 32.71
CA LEU A 497 -11.08 -24.87 31.29
C LEU A 497 -12.27 -24.17 30.67
N TYR A 498 -12.12 -23.77 29.41
CA TYR A 498 -13.18 -23.11 28.66
C TYR A 498 -13.34 -23.74 27.28
N ARG A 499 -14.58 -23.74 26.79
CA ARG A 499 -14.89 -24.12 25.42
C ARG A 499 -15.55 -22.93 24.74
N TYR A 500 -14.91 -22.45 23.69
CA TYR A 500 -15.36 -21.27 22.95
C TYR A 500 -16.82 -21.37 22.51
N GLN A 501 -17.61 -20.36 22.88
CA GLN A 501 -19.03 -20.23 22.52
C GLN A 501 -19.30 -19.08 21.55
N GLY A 502 -18.26 -18.31 21.19
CA GLY A 502 -18.38 -17.16 20.30
C GLY A 502 -18.54 -17.52 18.82
N GLN A 503 -18.74 -16.49 18.01
CA GLN A 503 -18.92 -16.62 16.55
C GLN A 503 -17.67 -16.25 15.74
N GLY A 504 -16.63 -15.73 16.38
CA GLY A 504 -15.39 -15.33 15.72
C GLY A 504 -14.64 -16.52 15.13
N GLY A 505 -13.81 -16.26 14.13
CA GLY A 505 -13.02 -17.27 13.43
C GLY A 505 -13.80 -17.99 12.33
N VAL A 506 -13.06 -18.56 11.38
CA VAL A 506 -13.63 -19.24 10.21
C VAL A 506 -14.00 -20.68 10.55
N PRO A 507 -15.25 -21.12 10.34
CA PRO A 507 -15.67 -22.50 10.60
C PRO A 507 -14.99 -23.53 9.69
N LEU A 508 -14.47 -24.61 10.28
CA LEU A 508 -13.80 -25.74 9.61
C LEU A 508 -14.73 -26.94 9.36
N LYS A 509 -15.98 -26.65 8.98
CA LYS A 509 -17.09 -27.61 8.82
C LYS A 509 -16.90 -28.72 7.79
N SER A 510 -15.84 -28.68 6.98
CA SER A 510 -15.64 -29.66 5.91
C SER A 510 -14.17 -30.01 5.72
N TRP A 511 -13.94 -31.25 5.28
CA TRP A 511 -12.60 -31.74 4.97
C TRP A 511 -11.88 -30.87 3.93
N LEU A 512 -12.61 -30.29 2.97
CA LEU A 512 -12.07 -29.38 1.95
C LEU A 512 -11.56 -28.07 2.56
N ARG A 513 -12.31 -27.48 3.51
CA ARG A 513 -11.85 -26.28 4.23
C ARG A 513 -10.60 -26.58 5.04
N ARG A 514 -10.57 -27.73 5.72
CA ARG A 514 -9.38 -28.18 6.47
C ARG A 514 -8.18 -28.41 5.57
N LEU A 515 -8.37 -28.99 4.37
CA LEU A 515 -7.30 -29.16 3.39
C LEU A 515 -6.76 -27.80 2.90
N ALA A 516 -7.65 -26.87 2.58
CA ALA A 516 -7.26 -25.52 2.15
C ALA A 516 -6.44 -24.80 3.23
N TYR A 517 -6.92 -24.79 4.48
CA TYR A 517 -6.16 -24.21 5.59
C TYR A 517 -4.86 -24.98 5.92
N ALA A 518 -4.84 -26.30 5.78
CA ALA A 518 -3.62 -27.08 5.96
C ALA A 518 -2.55 -26.69 4.93
N TYR A 519 -2.96 -26.42 3.69
CA TYR A 519 -2.07 -25.94 2.64
C TYR A 519 -1.62 -24.49 2.89
N ASP A 520 -2.56 -23.58 3.14
CA ASP A 520 -2.32 -22.14 3.35
C ASP A 520 -1.39 -21.89 4.56
N MET A 521 -1.68 -22.53 5.69
CA MET A 521 -0.90 -22.44 6.92
C MET A 521 0.34 -23.34 6.93
N ARG A 522 0.59 -24.09 5.83
CA ARG A 522 1.69 -25.05 5.69
C ARG A 522 1.77 -26.05 6.85
N SER A 523 0.61 -26.52 7.32
CA SER A 523 0.50 -27.41 8.49
C SER A 523 -0.47 -28.55 8.21
N LEU A 524 0.08 -29.75 7.96
CA LEU A 524 -0.72 -30.97 7.78
C LEU A 524 -1.55 -31.33 9.03
N LYS A 525 -1.17 -30.83 10.21
CA LYS A 525 -1.87 -31.07 11.48
C LYS A 525 -3.32 -30.60 11.43
N VAL A 526 -3.63 -29.54 10.67
CA VAL A 526 -5.00 -29.05 10.48
C VAL A 526 -5.90 -30.08 9.81
N LEU A 527 -5.33 -30.94 8.95
CA LEU A 527 -6.06 -31.97 8.22
C LEU A 527 -6.13 -33.31 8.98
N ILE A 528 -5.02 -33.72 9.60
CA ILE A 528 -4.87 -35.09 10.14
C ILE A 528 -5.15 -35.19 11.66
N SER A 529 -5.24 -34.07 12.37
CA SER A 529 -5.43 -34.10 13.82
C SER A 529 -6.87 -34.43 14.19
N ASN A 530 -7.03 -35.38 15.11
CA ASN A 530 -8.33 -35.70 15.72
C ASN A 530 -8.84 -34.60 16.67
N TYR A 531 -8.06 -33.54 16.92
CA TYR A 531 -8.50 -32.40 17.71
C TYR A 531 -9.46 -31.50 16.95
N ILE A 532 -9.30 -31.41 15.62
CA ILE A 532 -10.11 -30.54 14.77
C ILE A 532 -11.38 -31.28 14.32
N THR A 533 -12.54 -30.71 14.64
CA THR A 533 -13.88 -31.24 14.30
C THR A 533 -14.65 -30.26 13.43
N ASP A 534 -15.88 -30.60 13.05
CA ASP A 534 -16.74 -29.71 12.25
C ASP A 534 -17.29 -28.52 13.06
N GLU A 535 -17.15 -28.57 14.38
CA GLU A 535 -17.43 -27.45 15.29
C GLU A 535 -16.24 -26.49 15.41
N SER A 536 -15.04 -26.92 15.01
CA SER A 536 -13.83 -26.14 15.19
C SER A 536 -13.77 -24.94 14.26
N ARG A 537 -13.14 -23.87 14.74
CA ARG A 537 -12.93 -22.62 14.02
C ARG A 537 -11.45 -22.26 14.01
N VAL A 538 -11.02 -21.51 13.00
CA VAL A 538 -9.66 -21.01 12.89
C VAL A 538 -9.62 -19.49 12.96
N HIS A 539 -8.70 -18.94 13.75
CA HIS A 539 -8.49 -17.50 13.93
C HIS A 539 -7.05 -17.18 13.53
N TYR A 540 -6.81 -16.27 12.58
CA TYR A 540 -5.46 -16.01 12.05
C TYR A 540 -5.12 -14.56 11.66
N HIS A 541 -6.11 -13.68 11.48
CA HIS A 541 -5.92 -12.22 11.51
C HIS A 541 -6.41 -11.72 12.87
N ARG A 542 -5.58 -11.89 13.88
CA ARG A 542 -5.98 -11.73 15.28
C ARG A 542 -5.54 -10.40 15.89
N ASN A 543 -4.36 -9.92 15.50
CA ASN A 543 -3.94 -8.55 15.73
C ASN A 543 -5.01 -7.57 15.21
N VAL A 544 -5.51 -6.71 16.10
CA VAL A 544 -6.68 -5.85 15.82
C VAL A 544 -6.41 -4.81 14.74
N LEU A 545 -5.20 -4.24 14.73
CA LEU A 545 -4.77 -3.25 13.75
C LEU A 545 -4.58 -3.87 12.36
N ASP A 546 -3.88 -5.02 12.28
CA ASP A 546 -3.69 -5.74 11.02
C ASP A 546 -5.01 -6.25 10.46
N ARG A 547 -5.90 -6.72 11.34
CA ARG A 547 -7.26 -7.12 10.99
C ARG A 547 -8.07 -5.97 10.38
N ALA A 548 -8.02 -4.79 10.99
CA ALA A 548 -8.70 -3.61 10.45
C ALA A 548 -8.11 -3.17 9.10
N ARG A 549 -6.78 -3.13 8.97
CA ARG A 549 -6.06 -2.85 7.72
C ARG A 549 -6.40 -3.85 6.61
N GLN A 550 -6.58 -5.13 6.95
CA GLN A 550 -6.98 -6.14 5.99
C GLN A 550 -8.40 -5.88 5.47
N ILE A 551 -9.34 -5.48 6.33
CA ILE A 551 -10.72 -5.16 5.96
C ILE A 551 -10.78 -3.90 5.10
N ALA A 552 -10.19 -2.79 5.56
CA ALA A 552 -10.26 -1.51 4.87
C ALA A 552 -8.84 -0.92 4.69
N PRO A 553 -8.07 -1.40 3.68
CA PRO A 553 -6.70 -0.97 3.42
C PRO A 553 -6.58 0.44 2.81
N PHE A 554 -7.72 1.08 2.52
CA PHE A 554 -7.81 2.42 1.94
C PHE A 554 -7.94 3.51 3.00
N LEU A 555 -7.96 3.15 4.29
CA LEU A 555 -7.90 4.06 5.43
C LEU A 555 -6.51 4.08 6.05
N THR A 556 -6.16 5.19 6.67
CA THR A 556 -4.97 5.35 7.51
C THR A 556 -5.38 5.21 8.97
N TYR A 557 -4.91 4.17 9.65
CA TYR A 557 -5.24 3.91 11.04
C TYR A 557 -4.26 4.59 11.98
N ASP A 558 -4.74 4.97 13.16
CA ASP A 558 -3.88 5.29 14.30
C ASP A 558 -2.98 4.09 14.65
N SER A 559 -1.83 4.38 15.26
CA SER A 559 -0.89 3.36 15.72
C SER A 559 -1.27 2.72 17.04
N ASP A 560 -2.16 3.35 17.82
CA ASP A 560 -2.47 2.94 19.20
C ASP A 560 -3.96 2.58 19.38
N PRO A 561 -4.37 1.32 19.11
CA PRO A 561 -5.68 0.81 19.48
C PRO A 561 -5.82 0.78 21.01
N TYR A 562 -6.87 1.38 21.55
CA TYR A 562 -7.10 1.34 23.00
C TYR A 562 -8.28 0.43 23.36
N ILE A 563 -8.21 -0.19 24.53
CA ILE A 563 -9.26 -1.09 25.02
C ILE A 563 -10.21 -0.36 25.99
N ALA A 564 -11.50 -0.66 25.91
CA ALA A 564 -12.52 -0.12 26.81
C ALA A 564 -13.46 -1.22 27.31
N VAL A 565 -13.99 -1.04 28.52
CA VAL A 565 -15.05 -1.90 29.08
C VAL A 565 -16.40 -1.27 28.79
N VAL A 566 -17.13 -1.83 27.84
CA VAL A 566 -18.45 -1.33 27.42
C VAL A 566 -19.48 -2.44 27.58
N ASP A 567 -20.52 -2.20 28.37
CA ASP A 567 -21.59 -3.16 28.67
C ASP A 567 -21.05 -4.53 29.16
N GLY A 568 -20.02 -4.49 30.00
CA GLY A 568 -19.34 -5.67 30.56
C GLY A 568 -18.52 -6.49 29.55
N ARG A 569 -18.23 -5.93 28.37
CA ARG A 569 -17.39 -6.53 27.33
C ARG A 569 -16.16 -5.69 27.08
N LEU A 570 -15.06 -6.36 26.76
CA LEU A 570 -13.83 -5.72 26.32
C LEU A 570 -13.94 -5.39 24.83
N GLN A 571 -13.84 -4.11 24.47
CA GLN A 571 -13.92 -3.62 23.09
C GLN A 571 -12.66 -2.83 22.75
N TRP A 572 -12.10 -3.10 21.57
CA TRP A 572 -11.00 -2.32 21.01
C TRP A 572 -11.56 -1.17 20.17
N ILE A 573 -11.07 0.04 20.43
CA ILE A 573 -11.43 1.24 19.71
C ILE A 573 -10.19 1.71 18.94
N MET A 574 -10.37 2.07 17.67
CA MET A 574 -9.30 2.51 16.79
C MET A 574 -9.80 3.65 15.92
N ASP A 575 -9.00 4.71 15.84
CA ASP A 575 -9.25 5.83 14.94
C ASP A 575 -8.71 5.53 13.53
N ALA A 576 -9.45 5.98 12.53
CA ALA A 576 -9.09 5.82 11.13
C ALA A 576 -9.43 7.07 10.32
N TYR A 577 -8.52 7.43 9.43
CA TYR A 577 -8.53 8.68 8.69
C TYR A 577 -8.43 8.42 7.18
N THR A 578 -8.93 9.37 6.40
CA THR A 578 -8.62 9.46 4.96
C THR A 578 -7.59 10.54 4.76
N ALA A 579 -6.52 10.25 4.03
CA ALA A 579 -5.41 11.17 3.81
C ALA A 579 -5.11 11.32 2.31
N SER A 580 -4.59 12.49 1.92
CA SER A 580 -4.12 12.74 0.56
C SER A 580 -2.96 13.73 0.56
N ASP A 581 -1.98 13.48 -0.31
CA ASP A 581 -0.88 14.39 -0.63
C ASP A 581 -1.19 15.26 -1.87
N ARG A 582 -2.44 15.23 -2.37
CA ARG A 582 -2.87 15.85 -3.63
C ARG A 582 -3.80 17.06 -3.45
N TYR A 583 -3.71 17.75 -2.31
CA TYR A 583 -4.35 19.06 -2.12
C TYR A 583 -3.40 20.18 -2.62
N PRO A 584 -3.70 20.88 -3.73
CA PRO A 584 -2.83 21.90 -4.32
C PRO A 584 -2.37 22.95 -3.33
N TYR A 585 -1.11 23.41 -3.41
CA TYR A 585 -0.51 24.45 -2.56
C TYR A 585 -0.45 24.15 -1.05
N SER A 586 -1.10 23.10 -0.54
CA SER A 586 -1.08 22.78 0.89
C SER A 586 0.28 22.22 1.30
N GLN A 587 0.89 22.82 2.33
CA GLN A 587 2.17 22.40 2.86
C GLN A 587 2.09 21.01 3.49
N PRO A 588 2.83 20.00 3.00
CA PRO A 588 2.83 18.68 3.62
C PRO A 588 3.39 18.71 5.04
N LEU A 589 2.73 18.01 5.96
CA LEU A 589 3.12 17.90 7.37
C LEU A 589 4.58 17.47 7.53
N ASN A 590 5.03 16.40 6.86
CA ASN A 590 6.42 15.93 6.94
C ASN A 590 7.49 16.92 6.43
N ARG A 591 7.09 18.04 5.84
CA ARG A 591 7.98 19.09 5.33
C ARG A 591 7.80 20.43 6.04
N SER A 592 6.90 20.52 7.01
CA SER A 592 6.72 21.77 7.72
C SER A 592 7.91 22.02 8.65
N SER A 593 8.41 23.25 8.65
CA SER A 593 9.56 23.64 9.48
C SER A 593 9.22 23.49 10.96
N GLY A 594 10.06 22.76 11.70
CA GLY A 594 9.86 22.52 13.13
C GLY A 594 9.01 21.30 13.45
N ILE A 595 8.54 20.54 12.45
CA ILE A 595 7.89 19.26 12.73
C ILE A 595 8.86 18.23 13.26
N ASP A 596 10.13 18.21 12.84
CA ASP A 596 11.11 17.37 13.52
C ASP A 596 11.31 17.79 14.99
N SER A 597 11.18 19.07 15.33
CA SER A 597 11.23 19.52 16.73
C SER A 597 9.94 19.23 17.51
N LEU A 598 8.77 19.20 16.85
CA LEU A 598 7.49 18.81 17.44
C LEU A 598 7.40 17.28 17.60
N LEU A 599 7.74 16.49 16.57
CA LEU A 599 7.78 15.03 16.60
C LEU A 599 8.91 14.47 17.48
N ASN A 600 10.04 15.18 17.61
CA ASN A 600 11.10 14.81 18.57
C ASN A 600 10.93 15.46 19.96
N THR A 601 9.95 16.33 20.17
CA THR A 601 9.59 16.64 21.55
C THR A 601 8.90 15.41 22.12
N ALA A 602 9.41 14.93 23.25
CA ALA A 602 8.88 13.75 23.95
C ALA A 602 7.37 13.82 24.25
N ALA A 603 6.73 14.98 24.05
CA ALA A 603 5.30 15.19 24.17
C ALA A 603 4.46 14.58 23.02
N LEU A 604 5.00 14.44 21.79
CA LEU A 604 4.27 13.90 20.62
C LEU A 604 4.67 12.47 20.23
N ARG A 605 5.65 11.86 20.92
CA ARG A 605 5.80 10.39 20.93
C ARG A 605 4.83 9.70 21.89
N ASN A 606 4.07 10.49 22.64
CA ASN A 606 3.18 10.07 23.71
C ASN A 606 1.73 10.52 23.45
N LEU A 607 1.45 10.96 22.22
CA LEU A 607 0.16 10.90 21.55
C LEU A 607 0.37 9.93 20.38
#